data_AF-A0A9I9CC13-F1
#
_entry.id   AF-A0A9I9CC13-F1
#
_cell.length_a   1.000
_cell.length_b   1.000
_cell.length_c   1.000
_cell.angle_alpha   90.00
_cell.angle_beta   90.00
_cell.angle_gamma   90.00
#
_symmetry.space_group_name_H-M   'P 1'
#
loop_
_entity.id
_entity.type
_entity.pdbx_description
1 polymer ?
#
loop_
_entity_poly.entity_id
_entity_poly.type
_entity_poly.pdbx_seq_one_letter_code
_entity_poly.pdbx_strand_id
1 'polypeptide(L)'
;MALEVTQVLLNAQSIDATVRKQAEDSLRQFQEQNLPSFLLSLSSELGSEEKPVDSRKLAGLILKNALDAKEQHRKFELVQRWLSLDSNVKTQIKACLLNTLSSAVADARSTASQVIAKIAGIELPHKQWPELIGSLLLNVHQQSSH
;
A
#
# COMPACT_ATOMS: atom_id res chain seq x y z
N MET A 1 3.97 -11.99 -15.05
CA MET A 1 5.27 -11.28 -15.18
C MET A 1 5.31 -10.22 -14.08
N ALA A 2 5.72 -10.59 -12.86
CA ALA A 2 5.78 -9.71 -11.69
C ALA A 2 7.18 -9.09 -11.51
N LEU A 3 7.73 -8.60 -12.63
CA LEU A 3 8.94 -7.79 -12.75
C LEU A 3 8.42 -6.33 -12.89
N GLU A 4 8.82 -5.30 -12.15
CA GLU A 4 10.06 -5.10 -11.40
C GLU A 4 9.95 -3.86 -10.47
N VAL A 5 8.83 -3.66 -9.76
CA VAL A 5 8.71 -2.51 -8.84
C VAL A 5 9.78 -2.59 -7.74
N THR A 6 10.19 -3.80 -7.35
CA THR A 6 11.27 -4.06 -6.40
C THR A 6 12.54 -3.31 -6.75
N GLN A 7 13.06 -3.45 -7.99
CA GLN A 7 14.33 -2.82 -8.36
C GLN A 7 14.21 -1.29 -8.38
N VAL A 8 13.08 -0.77 -8.85
CA VAL A 8 12.80 0.67 -8.84
C VAL A 8 12.74 1.20 -7.40
N LEU A 9 12.09 0.48 -6.48
CA LEU A 9 12.01 0.85 -5.07
C LEU A 9 13.37 0.78 -4.36
N LEU A 10 14.20 -0.20 -4.70
CA LEU A 10 15.57 -0.27 -4.18
C LEU A 10 16.42 0.89 -4.73
N ASN A 11 16.30 1.18 -6.02
CA ASN A 11 17.01 2.30 -6.67
C ASN A 11 16.58 3.65 -6.10
N ALA A 12 15.30 3.82 -5.72
CA ALA A 12 14.80 5.02 -5.05
C ALA A 12 15.42 5.22 -3.64
N GLN A 13 16.09 4.22 -3.09
CA GLN A 13 16.83 4.29 -1.82
C GLN A 13 18.35 4.37 -2.04
N SER A 14 18.80 4.43 -3.29
CA SER A 14 20.23 4.52 -3.63
C SER A 14 20.85 5.80 -3.09
N ILE A 15 22.12 5.70 -2.71
CA ILE A 15 22.96 6.84 -2.31
C ILE A 15 23.23 7.74 -3.53
N ASP A 16 23.36 7.14 -4.72
CA ASP A 16 23.54 7.87 -5.98
C ASP A 16 22.29 8.67 -6.33
N ALA A 17 22.44 10.00 -6.34
CA ALA A 17 21.35 10.93 -6.61
C ALA A 17 20.75 10.78 -8.02
N THR A 18 21.55 10.36 -9.01
CA THR A 18 21.09 10.17 -10.39
C THR A 18 20.18 8.95 -10.47
N VAL A 19 20.63 7.82 -9.91
CA VAL A 19 19.87 6.57 -9.86
C VAL A 19 18.57 6.76 -9.07
N ARG A 20 18.66 7.44 -7.91
CA ARG A 20 17.49 7.74 -7.08
C ARG A 20 16.47 8.59 -7.82
N LYS A 21 16.91 9.67 -8.48
CA LYS A 21 16.01 10.55 -9.24
C LYS A 21 15.32 9.81 -10.39
N GLN A 22 16.06 8.98 -11.14
CA GLN A 22 15.49 8.18 -12.22
C GLN A 22 14.42 7.20 -11.71
N ALA A 23 14.65 6.58 -10.55
CA ALA A 23 13.68 5.70 -9.93
C ALA A 23 12.42 6.45 -9.46
N GLU A 24 12.58 7.60 -8.82
CA GLU A 24 11.47 8.46 -8.41
C GLU A 24 10.63 8.92 -9.61
N ASP A 25 11.27 9.34 -10.69
CA ASP A 25 10.59 9.76 -11.91
C ASP A 25 9.86 8.58 -12.57
N SER A 26 10.44 7.37 -12.55
CA SER A 26 9.79 6.15 -13.04
C SER A 26 8.54 5.79 -12.22
N LEU A 27 8.61 5.91 -10.88
CA LEU A 27 7.45 5.69 -10.00
C LEU A 27 6.35 6.72 -10.26
N ARG A 28 6.72 7.99 -10.45
CA ARG A 28 5.78 9.07 -10.78
C ARG A 28 5.08 8.80 -12.11
N GLN A 29 5.85 8.46 -13.15
CA GLN A 29 5.30 8.12 -14.46
C GLN A 29 4.34 6.93 -14.39
N PHE A 30 4.69 5.87 -13.64
CA PHE A 30 3.80 4.72 -13.48
C PHE A 30 2.49 5.09 -12.77
N GLN A 31 2.56 5.91 -11.72
CA GLN A 31 1.38 6.39 -11.00
C GLN A 31 0.47 7.27 -11.89
N GLU A 32 1.04 8.06 -12.79
CA GLU A 32 0.31 8.93 -13.72
C GLU A 32 -0.34 8.13 -14.86
N GLN A 33 0.37 7.15 -15.41
CA GLN A 33 -0.11 6.32 -16.53
C GLN A 33 -1.18 5.32 -16.09
N ASN A 34 -0.98 4.64 -14.95
CA ASN A 34 -1.89 3.59 -14.50
C ASN A 34 -1.90 3.48 -12.97
N LEU A 35 -2.65 4.38 -12.33
CA LEU A 35 -2.83 4.36 -10.89
C LEU A 35 -3.34 3.01 -10.34
N PRO A 36 -4.38 2.37 -10.91
CA PRO A 36 -4.86 1.09 -10.38
C PRO A 36 -3.76 0.03 -10.30
N SER A 37 -2.98 -0.12 -11.37
CA SER A 37 -1.90 -1.12 -11.43
C SER A 37 -0.72 -0.73 -10.55
N PHE A 38 -0.44 0.58 -10.42
CA PHE A 38 0.57 1.09 -9.50
C PHE A 38 0.25 0.73 -8.06
N LEU A 39 -0.97 1.01 -7.59
CA LEU A 39 -1.39 0.70 -6.22
C LEU A 39 -1.41 -0.81 -5.95
N LEU A 40 -1.86 -1.61 -6.92
CA LEU A 40 -1.80 -3.08 -6.83
C LEU A 40 -0.36 -3.57 -6.70
N SER A 41 0.55 -3.06 -7.53
CA SER A 41 1.96 -3.44 -7.49
C SER A 41 2.60 -3.13 -6.14
N LEU A 42 2.33 -1.95 -5.57
CA LEU A 42 2.83 -1.59 -4.24
C LEU A 42 2.23 -2.44 -3.13
N SER A 43 0.92 -2.73 -3.19
CA SER A 43 0.26 -3.58 -2.21
C SER A 43 0.81 -5.01 -2.23
N SER A 44 1.00 -5.57 -3.43
CA SER A 44 1.58 -6.90 -3.64
C SER A 44 3.04 -6.96 -3.21
N GLU A 45 3.84 -5.92 -3.46
CA GLU A 45 5.22 -5.85 -3.00
C GLU A 45 5.26 -5.86 -1.48
N LEU A 46 4.46 -5.02 -0.81
CA LEU A 46 4.36 -4.98 0.64
C LEU A 46 3.93 -6.32 1.26
N GLY A 47 2.97 -7.02 0.62
CA GLY A 47 2.44 -8.30 1.08
C GLY A 47 3.28 -9.54 0.77
N SER A 48 4.31 -9.43 -0.05
CA SER A 48 5.16 -10.57 -0.42
C SER A 48 6.28 -10.81 0.60
N GLU A 49 6.30 -12.01 1.19
CA GLU A 49 7.37 -12.42 2.12
C GLU A 49 8.72 -12.69 1.44
N GLU A 50 8.71 -12.90 0.13
CA GLU A 50 9.93 -13.19 -0.66
C GLU A 50 10.70 -11.91 -1.02
N LYS A 51 10.11 -10.73 -0.79
CA LYS A 51 10.69 -9.44 -1.18
C LYS A 51 11.58 -8.84 -0.08
N PRO A 52 12.62 -8.08 -0.45
CA PRO A 52 13.47 -7.39 0.52
C PRO A 52 12.66 -6.46 1.45
N VAL A 53 12.96 -6.49 2.75
CA VAL A 53 12.23 -5.70 3.76
C VAL A 53 12.20 -4.21 3.43
N ASP A 54 13.30 -3.65 2.92
CA ASP A 54 13.38 -2.23 2.55
C ASP A 54 12.47 -1.88 1.37
N SER A 55 12.34 -2.78 0.38
CA SER A 55 11.40 -2.61 -0.74
C SER A 55 9.96 -2.65 -0.24
N ARG A 56 9.61 -3.63 0.61
CA ARG A 56 8.28 -3.78 1.20
C ARG A 56 7.88 -2.54 2.00
N LYS A 57 8.79 -2.05 2.85
CA LYS A 57 8.59 -0.86 3.68
C LYS A 57 8.37 0.37 2.81
N LEU A 58 9.23 0.60 1.82
CA LEU A 58 9.07 1.74 0.92
C LEU A 58 7.77 1.65 0.11
N ALA A 59 7.43 0.46 -0.40
CA ALA A 59 6.19 0.25 -1.13
C ALA A 59 4.96 0.65 -0.31
N GLY A 60 4.92 0.23 0.96
CA GLY A 60 3.84 0.60 1.87
C GLY A 60 3.82 2.09 2.24
N LEU A 61 4.98 2.73 2.36
CA LEU A 61 5.06 4.19 2.58
C LEU A 61 4.54 4.99 1.39
N ILE A 62 4.92 4.60 0.17
CA ILE A 62 4.44 5.22 -1.07
C ILE A 62 2.94 4.99 -1.20
N LEU A 63 2.47 3.77 -0.92
CA LEU A 63 1.04 3.42 -0.95
C LEU A 63 0.24 4.29 0.03
N LYS A 64 0.73 4.47 1.26
CA LYS A 64 0.11 5.36 2.25
C LYS A 64 0.06 6.81 1.75
N ASN A 65 1.15 7.32 1.18
CA ASN A 65 1.23 8.69 0.67
C ASN A 65 0.36 8.91 -0.58
N ALA A 66 0.03 7.84 -1.32
CA ALA A 66 -0.95 7.90 -2.41
C ALA A 66 -2.40 8.03 -1.92
N LEU A 67 -2.65 7.86 -0.62
CA LEU A 67 -3.99 7.82 0.00
C LEU A 67 -4.21 8.94 1.03
N ASP A 68 -3.16 9.60 1.51
CA ASP A 68 -3.24 10.63 2.54
C ASP A 68 -2.24 11.75 2.27
N ALA A 69 -2.62 12.97 2.66
CA ALA A 69 -1.79 14.17 2.57
C ALA A 69 -2.04 15.05 3.80
N LYS A 70 -1.08 15.91 4.13
CA LYS A 70 -1.22 16.86 5.25
C LYS A 70 -2.18 17.99 4.89
N GLU A 71 -2.13 18.44 3.66
CA GLU A 71 -2.95 19.52 3.11
C GLU A 71 -4.37 19.01 2.81
N GLN A 72 -5.37 19.66 3.39
CA GLN A 72 -6.76 19.23 3.32
C GLN A 72 -7.27 19.14 1.86
N HIS A 73 -6.90 20.09 1.01
CA HIS A 73 -7.30 20.09 -0.40
C HIS A 73 -6.74 18.88 -1.14
N ARG A 74 -5.43 18.62 -0.97
CA ARG A 74 -4.77 17.46 -1.59
C ARG A 74 -5.34 16.14 -1.07
N LYS A 75 -5.62 16.07 0.22
CA LYS A 75 -6.25 14.90 0.83
C LYS A 75 -7.61 14.60 0.20
N PHE A 76 -8.44 15.63 -0.03
CA PHE A 76 -9.72 15.46 -0.69
C PHE A 76 -9.57 14.89 -2.12
N GLU A 77 -8.61 15.39 -2.90
CA GLU A 77 -8.32 14.85 -4.24
C GLU A 77 -7.92 13.37 -4.19
N LEU A 78 -7.04 12.98 -3.26
CA LEU A 78 -6.61 11.59 -3.10
C LEU A 78 -7.77 10.68 -2.69
N VAL A 79 -8.64 11.15 -1.79
CA VAL A 79 -9.86 10.43 -1.38
C VAL A 79 -10.78 10.20 -2.59
N GLN A 80 -11.07 11.24 -3.37
CA GLN A 80 -11.90 11.10 -4.57
C GLN A 80 -11.27 10.14 -5.59
N ARG A 81 -9.95 10.24 -5.79
CA ARG A 81 -9.20 9.36 -6.68
C ARG A 81 -9.30 7.89 -6.23
N TRP A 82 -9.20 7.60 -4.93
CA TRP A 82 -9.41 6.26 -4.40
C TRP A 82 -10.85 5.78 -4.60
N LEU A 83 -11.84 6.62 -4.26
CA LEU A 83 -13.25 6.25 -4.39
C LEU A 83 -13.64 5.93 -5.85
N SER A 84 -13.04 6.62 -6.82
CA SER A 84 -13.24 6.39 -8.26
C SER A 84 -12.59 5.11 -8.80
N LEU A 85 -11.74 4.43 -8.02
CA LEU A 85 -11.15 3.16 -8.43
C LEU A 85 -12.21 2.07 -8.55
N ASP A 86 -11.96 1.16 -9.49
CA ASP A 86 -12.75 -0.05 -9.66
C ASP A 86 -12.79 -0.89 -8.38
N SER A 87 -13.95 -1.49 -8.10
CA SER A 87 -14.18 -2.26 -6.87
C SER A 87 -13.32 -3.51 -6.78
N ASN A 88 -12.99 -4.15 -7.90
CA ASN A 88 -12.10 -5.32 -7.93
C ASN A 88 -10.67 -4.92 -7.52
N VAL A 89 -10.18 -3.79 -8.03
CA VAL A 89 -8.86 -3.25 -7.67
C VAL A 89 -8.79 -2.94 -6.17
N LYS A 90 -9.80 -2.23 -5.64
CA LYS A 90 -9.87 -1.94 -4.19
C LYS A 90 -9.89 -3.21 -3.37
N THR A 91 -10.68 -4.21 -3.78
CA THR A 91 -10.79 -5.50 -3.08
C THR A 91 -9.45 -6.24 -3.03
N GLN A 92 -8.71 -6.30 -4.14
CA GLN A 92 -7.41 -6.94 -4.20
C GLN A 92 -6.37 -6.24 -3.31
N ILE A 93 -6.32 -4.90 -3.33
CA ILE A 93 -5.43 -4.12 -2.45
C ILE A 93 -5.75 -4.40 -0.99
N LYS A 94 -7.04 -4.36 -0.61
CA LYS A 94 -7.51 -4.62 0.75
C LYS A 94 -7.16 -6.03 1.22
N ALA A 95 -7.39 -7.04 0.39
CA ALA A 95 -7.04 -8.43 0.68
C ALA A 95 -5.52 -8.59 0.90
N CYS A 96 -4.71 -7.98 0.04
CA CYS A 96 -3.25 -8.03 0.19
C CYS A 96 -2.80 -7.40 1.51
N LEU A 97 -3.33 -6.22 1.86
CA LEU A 97 -2.99 -5.52 3.09
C LEU A 97 -3.40 -6.31 4.35
N LEU A 98 -4.59 -6.90 4.35
CA LEU A 98 -5.07 -7.72 5.46
C LEU A 98 -4.19 -8.97 5.63
N ASN A 99 -3.79 -9.62 4.54
CA ASN A 99 -2.85 -10.75 4.61
C ASN A 99 -1.49 -10.32 5.17
N THR A 100 -0.99 -9.13 4.83
CA THR A 100 0.28 -8.60 5.37
C THR A 100 0.26 -8.44 6.89
N LEU A 101 -0.91 -8.31 7.54
CA LEU A 101 -0.99 -8.25 9.00
C LEU A 101 -0.49 -9.53 9.68
N SER A 102 -0.49 -10.66 8.97
CA SER A 102 0.07 -11.94 9.42
C SER A 102 1.54 -12.13 9.06
N SER A 103 2.18 -11.16 8.40
CA SER A 103 3.61 -11.22 8.03
C SER A 103 4.49 -11.46 9.25
N ALA A 104 5.59 -12.21 9.12
CA ALA A 104 6.59 -12.34 10.18
C ALA A 104 7.38 -11.03 10.40
N VAL A 105 7.47 -10.17 9.39
CA VAL A 105 8.23 -8.92 9.41
C VAL A 105 7.42 -7.80 10.08
N ALA A 106 7.89 -7.34 11.25
CA ALA A 106 7.20 -6.31 12.04
C ALA A 106 7.02 -4.99 11.27
N ASP A 107 8.03 -4.56 10.51
CA ASP A 107 7.98 -3.34 9.69
C ASP A 107 6.90 -3.42 8.60
N ALA A 108 6.73 -4.58 7.96
CA ALA A 108 5.70 -4.80 6.96
C ALA A 108 4.29 -4.77 7.60
N ARG A 109 4.11 -5.46 8.75
CA ARG A 109 2.85 -5.41 9.52
C ARG A 109 2.47 -4.00 9.94
N SER A 110 3.41 -3.26 10.51
CA SER A 110 3.22 -1.88 10.97
C SER A 110 2.84 -0.96 9.80
N THR A 111 3.55 -1.09 8.68
CA THR A 111 3.27 -0.27 7.49
C THR A 111 1.91 -0.62 6.87
N ALA A 112 1.58 -1.91 6.75
CA ALA A 112 0.26 -2.35 6.29
C ALA A 112 -0.87 -1.82 7.19
N SER A 113 -0.67 -1.85 8.51
CA SER A 113 -1.64 -1.31 9.48
C SER A 113 -1.89 0.18 9.27
N GLN A 114 -0.85 0.97 8.98
CA GLN A 114 -1.00 2.39 8.66
C GLN A 114 -1.78 2.60 7.37
N VAL A 115 -1.51 1.83 6.31
CA VAL A 115 -2.24 1.91 5.04
C VAL A 115 -3.71 1.54 5.25
N ILE A 116 -3.99 0.45 5.97
CA ILE A 116 -5.36 0.02 6.31
C ILE A 116 -6.09 1.13 7.06
N ALA A 117 -5.46 1.77 8.04
CA ALA A 117 -6.08 2.87 8.77
C ALA A 117 -6.47 4.05 7.86
N LYS A 118 -5.67 4.35 6.82
CA LYS A 118 -6.00 5.39 5.83
C LYS A 118 -7.16 4.99 4.94
N ILE A 119 -7.14 3.78 4.38
CA ILE A 119 -8.24 3.27 3.55
C ILE A 119 -9.53 3.18 4.39
N ALA A 120 -9.46 2.69 5.62
CA ALA A 120 -10.61 2.61 6.54
C ALA A 120 -11.20 3.99 6.82
N GLY A 121 -10.37 5.00 7.05
CA GLY A 121 -10.80 6.39 7.20
C GLY A 121 -11.52 6.96 5.97
N ILE A 122 -11.25 6.40 4.78
CA ILE A 122 -11.94 6.74 3.53
C ILE A 122 -13.22 5.92 3.35
N GLU A 123 -13.16 4.60 3.52
CA GLU A 123 -14.25 3.69 3.10
C GLU A 123 -15.33 3.47 4.16
N LEU A 124 -14.99 3.53 5.46
CA LEU A 124 -15.97 3.28 6.52
C LEU A 124 -17.11 4.32 6.55
N PRO A 125 -16.86 5.64 6.40
CA PRO A 125 -17.94 6.63 6.29
C PRO A 125 -18.89 6.36 5.11
N HIS A 126 -18.39 5.71 4.07
CA HIS A 126 -19.13 5.37 2.85
C HIS A 126 -19.69 3.94 2.86
N LYS A 127 -19.52 3.17 3.96
CA LYS A 127 -19.93 1.76 4.09
C LYS A 127 -19.34 0.83 3.02
N GLN A 128 -18.14 1.15 2.50
CA GLN A 128 -17.49 0.39 1.42
C GLN A 128 -16.53 -0.71 1.91
N TRP A 129 -16.33 -0.82 3.23
CA TRP A 129 -15.48 -1.85 3.85
C TRP A 129 -16.14 -2.51 5.08
N PRO A 130 -17.31 -3.15 4.94
CA PRO A 130 -18.03 -3.76 6.08
C PRO A 130 -17.24 -4.90 6.75
N GLU A 131 -16.42 -5.63 6.01
CA GLU A 131 -15.68 -6.81 6.46
C GLU A 131 -14.43 -6.49 7.30
N LEU A 132 -14.01 -5.22 7.37
CA LEU A 132 -12.77 -4.82 8.03
C LEU A 132 -12.72 -5.23 9.51
N ILE A 133 -13.75 -4.87 10.28
CA ILE A 133 -13.76 -5.11 11.73
C ILE A 133 -13.73 -6.61 12.03
N GLY A 134 -14.52 -7.41 11.29
CA GLY A 134 -14.50 -8.87 11.43
C GLY A 134 -13.12 -9.45 11.12
N SER A 135 -12.49 -8.98 10.06
CA SER A 135 -11.14 -9.43 9.65
C SER A 135 -10.07 -9.06 10.69
N LEU A 136 -10.14 -7.86 11.28
CA LEU A 136 -9.21 -7.45 12.34
C LEU A 136 -9.39 -8.28 13.61
N LEU A 137 -10.63 -8.57 14.01
CA LEU A 137 -10.91 -9.43 15.17
C LEU A 137 -10.39 -10.85 14.96
N LEU A 138 -10.57 -11.42 13.76
CA LEU A 138 -10.05 -12.75 13.44
C LEU A 138 -8.51 -12.79 13.55
N ASN A 139 -7.82 -11.77 13.03
CA ASN A 139 -6.36 -11.67 13.11
C ASN A 139 -5.86 -11.63 14.57
N VAL A 140 -6.52 -10.88 15.46
CA VAL A 140 -6.14 -10.80 16.88
C VAL A 140 -6.29 -12.16 17.56
N HIS A 141 -7.39 -12.88 17.32
CA HIS A 141 -7.59 -14.21 17.91
C HIS A 141 -6.59 -15.25 17.39
N GLN A 142 -6.22 -15.19 16.11
CA GLN A 142 -5.20 -16.09 15.55
C GLN A 142 -3.80 -15.82 16.12
N GLN A 143 -3.45 -14.56 16.39
CA GLN A 143 -2.19 -14.22 17.07
C GLN A 143 -2.15 -14.65 18.55
N SER A 144 -3.31 -14.79 19.19
CA SER A 144 -3.44 -15.18 20.61
C SER A 144 -3.22 -16.68 20.87
N SER A 145 -2.98 -17.47 19.82
CA SER A 145 -2.89 -18.94 19.88
C SER A 145 -1.46 -19.46 20.15
N HIS A 146 -0.57 -18.61 20.65
CA HIS A 146 0.85 -18.93 20.86
C HIS A 146 1.27 -18.87 22.34
#